data_AF-A0ABD3PUL0-F1
#
_entry.id   AF-A0ABD3PUL0-F1
#
_cell.length_a   1.000
_cell.length_b   1.000
_cell.length_c   1.000
_cell.angle_alpha   90.00
_cell.angle_beta   90.00
_cell.angle_gamma   90.00
#
_symmetry.space_group_name_H-M   'P 1'
#
loop_
_entity.id
_entity.type
_entity.pdbx_description
1 polymer ?
#
loop_
_entity_poly.entity_id
_entity_poly.type
_entity_poly.pdbx_seq_one_letter_code
_entity_poly.pdbx_strand_id
1 'polypeptide(L)'
;MKFSATSASLIISLASLLLSSRAQEPSTLCLCSPRTYSFTLALSQSCKTDTLANSPGIWTTVCSTDSNFGADTEFTEMIPNVGESLVRRILSDQIPGDHNERVFSAATDDMVPVKIISLVFAEVLSDGSLVITNKDETLANVKLDDGAVVEFDSISKRLDLNVDINDQLSSVPGGVTMLLVGENSIGELVKTRMLWLYDNNCDAVPLAGGGALGWITVVR
;
A
#
# COMPACT_ATOMS: atom_id res chain seq x y z
N MET A 1 42.79 72.53 45.03
CA MET A 1 43.39 71.41 44.23
C MET A 1 43.14 70.14 45.01
N LYS A 2 42.58 69.02 44.53
CA LYS A 2 41.89 68.62 43.30
C LYS A 2 40.95 67.48 43.75
N PHE A 3 39.69 67.49 43.31
CA PHE A 3 38.79 66.34 43.40
C PHE A 3 39.21 65.28 42.38
N SER A 4 39.16 63.99 42.74
CA SER A 4 38.76 62.92 41.82
C SER A 4 38.53 61.63 42.60
N ALA A 5 37.26 61.24 42.74
CA ALA A 5 36.84 59.90 43.10
C ALA A 5 36.27 59.25 41.83
N THR A 6 36.96 58.26 41.28
CA THR A 6 36.43 57.42 40.20
C THR A 6 36.08 56.06 40.78
N SER A 7 34.78 55.84 40.98
CA SER A 7 34.19 54.53 41.21
C SER A 7 34.26 53.72 39.91
N ALA A 8 34.87 52.54 39.94
CA ALA A 8 34.76 51.55 38.89
C ALA A 8 33.79 50.46 39.37
N SER A 9 32.54 50.53 38.92
CA SER A 9 31.55 49.47 39.10
C SER A 9 31.90 48.29 38.19
N LEU A 10 32.23 47.13 38.78
CA LEU A 10 32.41 45.88 38.07
C LEU A 10 31.04 45.23 37.88
N ILE A 11 30.47 45.33 36.67
CA ILE A 11 29.25 44.62 36.29
C ILE A 11 29.65 43.20 35.87
N ILE A 12 29.39 42.22 36.74
CA ILE A 12 29.50 40.80 36.38
C ILE A 12 28.19 40.43 35.66
N SER A 13 28.23 40.40 34.33
CA SER A 13 27.15 39.81 33.53
C SER A 13 27.14 38.29 33.74
N LEU A 14 26.15 37.80 34.48
CA LEU A 14 25.74 36.40 34.40
C LEU A 14 25.17 36.15 33.00
N ALA A 15 25.99 35.67 32.08
CA ALA A 15 25.51 35.06 30.85
C ALA A 15 24.96 33.68 31.21
N SER A 16 23.64 33.59 31.35
CA SER A 16 22.90 32.34 31.47
C SER A 16 23.21 31.47 30.26
N LEU A 17 24.03 30.43 30.45
CA LEU A 17 24.17 29.32 29.52
C LEU A 17 22.84 28.56 29.51
N LEU A 18 21.90 29.02 28.68
CA LEU A 18 20.79 28.20 28.23
C LEU A 18 21.41 27.09 27.37
N LEU A 19 21.62 25.91 27.95
CA LEU A 19 21.69 24.71 27.15
C LEU A 19 20.34 24.60 26.44
N SER A 20 20.29 24.99 25.17
CA SER A 20 19.24 24.58 24.27
C SER A 20 19.32 23.06 24.16
N SER A 21 18.62 22.36 25.05
CA SER A 21 18.07 21.06 24.71
C SER A 21 17.26 21.30 23.43
N ARG A 22 17.81 20.88 22.28
CA ARG A 22 16.95 20.54 21.17
C ARG A 22 16.10 19.40 21.70
N ALA A 23 14.89 19.71 22.14
CA ALA A 23 13.82 18.73 22.10
C ALA A 23 13.83 18.20 20.67
N GLN A 24 14.16 16.92 20.52
CA GLN A 24 13.99 16.22 19.27
C GLN A 24 12.50 16.34 18.95
N GLU A 25 12.16 17.08 17.90
CA GLU A 25 10.79 17.14 17.38
C GLU A 25 10.31 15.69 17.31
N PRO A 26 9.23 15.31 18.02
CA PRO A 26 8.69 13.96 17.88
C PRO A 26 8.40 13.79 16.41
N SER A 27 9.06 12.82 15.78
CA SER A 27 8.68 12.39 14.44
C SER A 27 7.19 12.12 14.50
N THR A 28 6.38 12.97 13.87
CA THR A 28 4.94 12.75 13.73
C THR A 28 4.75 11.68 12.68
N LEU A 29 5.31 10.50 12.95
CA LEU A 29 5.07 9.32 12.17
C LEU A 29 3.68 8.86 12.58
N CYS A 30 2.82 8.79 11.59
CA CYS A 30 1.40 8.74 11.78
C CYS A 30 0.87 7.63 10.88
N LEU A 31 -0.24 7.03 11.30
CA LEU A 31 -0.78 5.86 10.62
C LEU A 31 -1.73 6.29 9.51
N CYS A 32 -1.25 6.32 8.28
CA CYS A 32 -2.11 6.60 7.11
C CYS A 32 -2.95 5.40 6.70
N SER A 33 -2.51 4.19 7.00
CA SER A 33 -3.20 2.98 6.56
C SER A 33 -4.44 2.69 7.41
N PRO A 34 -5.53 2.21 6.78
CA PRO A 34 -6.68 1.71 7.52
C PRO A 34 -6.30 0.56 8.46
N ARG A 35 -7.04 0.41 9.55
CA ARG A 35 -6.93 -0.78 10.42
C ARG A 35 -7.74 -1.97 9.86
N THR A 36 -8.73 -1.70 9.03
CA THR A 36 -9.53 -2.69 8.31
C THR A 36 -9.71 -2.19 6.89
N TYR A 37 -9.71 -3.12 5.94
CA TYR A 37 -10.01 -2.86 4.54
C TYR A 37 -11.34 -3.50 4.20
N SER A 38 -12.20 -2.79 3.48
CA SER A 38 -13.49 -3.30 3.01
C SER A 38 -13.71 -2.90 1.55
N PHE A 39 -14.00 -3.88 0.71
CA PHE A 39 -14.13 -3.71 -0.73
C PHE A 39 -15.36 -4.43 -1.28
N THR A 40 -16.06 -3.77 -2.19
CA THR A 40 -17.04 -4.40 -3.07
C THR A 40 -16.34 -4.88 -4.34
N LEU A 41 -16.59 -6.11 -4.74
CA LEU A 41 -16.19 -6.62 -6.05
C LEU A 41 -17.02 -5.94 -7.14
N ALA A 42 -16.33 -5.39 -8.15
CA ALA A 42 -16.93 -4.69 -9.26
C ALA A 42 -16.34 -5.25 -10.57
N LEU A 43 -16.81 -6.43 -10.97
CA LEU A 43 -16.20 -7.28 -11.98
C LEU A 43 -16.29 -6.71 -13.40
N SER A 44 -17.23 -5.80 -13.63
CA SER A 44 -17.34 -5.04 -14.89
C SER A 44 -16.27 -3.95 -15.05
N GLN A 45 -15.57 -3.60 -13.96
CA GLN A 45 -14.44 -2.66 -14.01
C GLN A 45 -13.19 -3.35 -14.58
N SER A 46 -12.15 -2.57 -14.86
CA SER A 46 -10.88 -3.07 -15.38
C SER A 46 -9.73 -2.22 -14.84
N CYS A 47 -8.48 -2.55 -15.16
CA CYS A 47 -7.34 -1.69 -14.81
C CYS A 47 -7.34 -0.29 -15.45
N LYS A 48 -8.31 0.03 -16.32
CA LYS A 48 -8.57 1.42 -16.75
C LYS A 48 -9.32 2.23 -15.68
N THR A 49 -9.94 1.55 -14.73
CA THR A 49 -10.57 2.15 -13.56
C THR A 49 -9.54 2.28 -12.46
N ASP A 50 -9.02 3.49 -12.27
CA ASP A 50 -8.11 3.83 -11.20
C ASP A 50 -8.38 5.25 -10.70
N THR A 51 -9.29 5.36 -9.74
CA THR A 51 -9.55 6.63 -9.03
C THR A 51 -8.67 6.77 -7.79
N LEU A 52 -7.96 5.70 -7.40
CA LEU A 52 -7.02 5.72 -6.29
C LEU A 52 -5.73 6.46 -6.61
N ALA A 53 -5.27 6.47 -7.87
CA ALA A 53 -4.06 7.16 -8.32
C ALA A 53 -3.98 8.64 -7.92
N ASN A 54 -5.14 9.31 -7.78
CA ASN A 54 -5.25 10.72 -7.40
C ASN A 54 -5.84 10.92 -6.01
N SER A 55 -6.00 9.83 -5.24
CA SER A 55 -6.57 9.91 -3.90
C SER A 55 -5.53 10.46 -2.92
N PRO A 56 -5.92 11.36 -2.00
CA PRO A 56 -5.03 11.84 -0.95
C PRO A 56 -4.46 10.66 -0.13
N GLY A 57 -3.17 10.74 0.24
CA GLY A 57 -2.52 9.68 1.01
C GLY A 57 -2.02 8.48 0.17
N ILE A 58 -2.28 8.47 -1.14
CA ILE A 58 -1.81 7.45 -2.08
C ILE A 58 -0.65 8.01 -2.90
N TRP A 59 0.51 7.34 -2.84
CA TRP A 59 1.69 7.71 -3.61
C TRP A 59 1.62 7.17 -5.04
N THR A 60 1.29 5.89 -5.19
CA THR A 60 1.24 5.24 -6.49
C THR A 60 0.26 4.08 -6.48
N THR A 61 -0.25 3.75 -7.66
CA THR A 61 -1.12 2.62 -7.95
C THR A 61 -0.57 1.87 -9.15
N VAL A 62 -0.72 0.55 -9.13
CA VAL A 62 -0.43 -0.31 -10.28
C VAL A 62 -1.57 -1.31 -10.42
N CYS A 63 -2.03 -1.51 -11.66
CA CYS A 63 -3.00 -2.53 -11.99
C CYS A 63 -2.64 -3.23 -13.30
N SER A 64 -2.64 -4.56 -13.32
CA SER A 64 -2.52 -5.37 -14.53
C SER A 64 -3.57 -6.47 -14.57
N THR A 65 -4.05 -6.81 -15.77
CA THR A 65 -5.03 -7.88 -15.98
C THR A 65 -4.55 -8.78 -17.11
N ASP A 66 -4.49 -10.08 -16.87
CA ASP A 66 -3.99 -11.06 -17.82
C ASP A 66 -4.90 -12.31 -17.85
N SER A 67 -5.05 -12.94 -19.02
CA SER A 67 -5.59 -14.30 -19.16
C SER A 67 -4.50 -15.37 -19.29
N ASN A 68 -3.25 -14.96 -19.53
CA ASN A 68 -2.13 -15.88 -19.61
C ASN A 68 -1.71 -16.33 -18.21
N PHE A 69 -2.37 -17.39 -17.74
CA PHE A 69 -1.73 -18.37 -16.89
C PHE A 69 -0.78 -19.10 -17.83
N GLY A 70 0.54 -18.86 -17.73
CA GLY A 70 1.51 -19.57 -18.57
C GLY A 70 1.32 -21.09 -18.44
N ALA A 71 2.05 -21.87 -19.23
CA ALA A 71 2.19 -23.33 -19.06
C ALA A 71 2.92 -23.69 -17.73
N ASP A 72 2.77 -22.84 -16.74
CA ASP A 72 3.33 -22.89 -15.41
C ASP A 72 2.19 -23.47 -14.58
N THR A 73 2.34 -24.71 -14.14
CA THR A 73 1.44 -25.47 -13.27
C THR A 73 1.28 -24.86 -11.87
N GLU A 74 1.35 -23.54 -11.75
CA GLU A 74 1.56 -22.78 -10.52
C GLU A 74 0.29 -22.22 -9.90
N PHE A 75 -0.94 -22.66 -10.23
CA PHE A 75 -2.09 -22.17 -9.45
C PHE A 75 -1.94 -22.50 -7.95
N THR A 76 -1.28 -23.63 -7.65
CA THR A 76 -0.96 -24.08 -6.28
C THR A 76 0.33 -23.46 -5.71
N GLU A 77 1.31 -23.09 -6.56
CA GLU A 77 2.59 -22.50 -6.14
C GLU A 77 2.56 -20.97 -6.09
N MET A 78 1.61 -20.35 -6.81
CA MET A 78 1.40 -18.91 -6.80
C MET A 78 0.87 -18.48 -5.44
N ILE A 79 -0.04 -19.25 -4.81
CA ILE A 79 -0.64 -18.96 -3.48
C ILE A 79 0.42 -18.67 -2.41
N PRO A 80 1.38 -19.56 -2.08
CA PRO A 80 2.34 -19.29 -1.00
C PRO A 80 3.26 -18.08 -1.26
N ASN A 81 3.61 -17.78 -2.51
CA ASN A 81 4.57 -16.71 -2.88
C ASN A 81 3.94 -15.51 -3.61
N VAL A 82 2.60 -15.37 -3.56
CA VAL A 82 1.84 -14.35 -4.32
C VAL A 82 2.48 -12.99 -4.15
N GLY A 83 2.67 -12.50 -2.91
CA GLY A 83 3.13 -11.13 -2.72
C GLY A 83 4.55 -10.88 -3.23
N GLU A 84 5.51 -11.81 -3.07
CA GLU A 84 6.89 -11.60 -3.56
C GLU A 84 6.96 -11.67 -5.09
N SER A 85 6.23 -12.61 -5.70
CA SER A 85 6.12 -12.75 -7.16
C SER A 85 5.36 -11.59 -7.80
N LEU A 86 4.30 -11.10 -7.14
CA LEU A 86 3.54 -9.91 -7.56
C LEU A 86 4.39 -8.66 -7.51
N VAL A 87 5.00 -8.38 -6.36
CA VAL A 87 5.86 -7.21 -6.15
C VAL A 87 7.01 -7.22 -7.14
N ARG A 88 7.69 -8.35 -7.30
CA ARG A 88 8.82 -8.47 -8.24
C ARG A 88 8.39 -8.25 -9.70
N ARG A 89 7.23 -8.75 -10.12
CA ARG A 89 6.71 -8.50 -11.48
C ARG A 89 6.27 -7.04 -11.68
N ILE A 90 5.58 -6.46 -10.70
CA ILE A 90 5.17 -5.05 -10.73
C ILE A 90 6.40 -4.13 -10.82
N LEU A 91 7.45 -4.41 -10.03
CA LEU A 91 8.70 -3.67 -10.09
C LEU A 91 9.46 -3.91 -11.42
N SER A 92 9.40 -5.12 -11.98
CA SER A 92 10.03 -5.46 -13.26
C SER A 92 9.39 -4.71 -14.44
N ASP A 93 8.08 -4.49 -14.41
CA ASP A 93 7.36 -3.74 -15.46
C ASP A 93 7.63 -2.23 -15.38
N GLN A 94 8.21 -1.73 -14.29
CA GLN A 94 8.50 -0.31 -14.04
C GLN A 94 9.97 0.10 -14.28
N ILE A 95 10.88 -0.82 -14.64
CA ILE A 95 12.26 -0.46 -15.01
C ILE A 95 12.31 -0.11 -16.51
N PRO A 96 12.58 1.15 -16.90
CA PRO A 96 12.87 1.48 -18.30
C PRO A 96 14.29 1.00 -18.62
N GLY A 97 14.42 -0.29 -18.93
CA GLY A 97 15.69 -0.93 -19.24
C GLY A 97 15.49 -2.05 -20.24
N ASP A 98 15.64 -1.71 -21.52
CA ASP A 98 15.94 -2.59 -22.65
C ASP A 98 15.36 -4.02 -22.59
N HIS A 99 14.06 -4.14 -22.86
CA HIS A 99 13.46 -5.42 -23.19
C HIS A 99 12.81 -5.31 -24.56
N ASN A 100 13.43 -6.00 -25.52
CA ASN A 100 12.81 -6.40 -26.78
C ASN A 100 11.35 -6.75 -26.51
N GLU A 101 10.49 -5.88 -26.99
CA GLU A 101 9.05 -5.97 -26.95
C GLU A 101 8.64 -7.28 -27.61
N ARG A 102 8.50 -8.35 -26.83
CA ARG A 102 7.59 -9.41 -27.23
C ARG A 102 6.19 -8.87 -26.97
N VAL A 103 5.75 -8.04 -27.92
CA VAL A 103 4.33 -7.85 -28.19
C VAL A 103 3.77 -9.23 -28.53
N PHE A 104 3.34 -9.97 -27.52
CA PHE A 104 2.39 -11.05 -27.74
C PHE A 104 1.03 -10.39 -27.92
N SER A 105 0.78 -9.97 -29.16
CA SER A 105 -0.53 -9.54 -29.59
C SER A 105 -1.45 -10.73 -29.79
N ALA A 106 -2.67 -10.54 -29.27
CA ALA A 106 -3.94 -11.09 -29.68
C ALA A 106 -4.29 -12.52 -29.23
N ALA A 107 -5.04 -12.58 -28.12
CA ALA A 107 -6.34 -13.24 -28.20
C ALA A 107 -7.41 -12.22 -27.79
N THR A 108 -8.51 -12.21 -28.51
CA THR A 108 -9.73 -11.44 -28.25
C THR A 108 -10.50 -11.98 -27.03
N ASP A 109 -9.77 -12.39 -25.99
CA ASP A 109 -10.31 -13.13 -24.86
C ASP A 109 -11.07 -12.17 -23.95
N ASP A 110 -12.22 -12.62 -23.50
CA ASP A 110 -13.04 -11.94 -22.53
C ASP A 110 -12.26 -11.80 -21.21
N MET A 111 -11.69 -10.62 -20.94
CA MET A 111 -10.96 -10.35 -19.69
C MET A 111 -11.89 -10.05 -18.50
N VAL A 112 -13.21 -10.09 -18.71
CA VAL A 112 -14.20 -9.73 -17.70
C VAL A 112 -14.60 -10.99 -16.93
N PRO A 113 -14.23 -11.11 -15.64
CA PRO A 113 -14.68 -12.24 -14.84
C PRO A 113 -16.19 -12.14 -14.60
N VAL A 114 -16.88 -13.27 -14.63
CA VAL A 114 -18.28 -13.38 -14.16
C VAL A 114 -18.36 -13.80 -12.69
N LYS A 115 -17.26 -14.33 -12.14
CA LYS A 115 -17.11 -14.69 -10.71
C LYS A 115 -15.63 -14.71 -10.33
N ILE A 116 -15.35 -14.44 -9.05
CA ILE A 116 -14.02 -14.62 -8.44
C ILE A 116 -13.94 -15.97 -7.76
N ILE A 117 -12.87 -16.70 -8.04
CA ILE A 117 -12.60 -18.03 -7.48
C ILE A 117 -11.41 -18.06 -6.51
N SER A 118 -10.59 -17.02 -6.51
CA SER A 118 -9.49 -16.85 -5.57
C SER A 118 -9.21 -15.36 -5.34
N LEU A 119 -8.98 -14.99 -4.08
CA LEU A 119 -8.58 -13.65 -3.68
C LEU A 119 -7.49 -13.77 -2.60
N VAL A 120 -6.35 -13.14 -2.86
CA VAL A 120 -5.28 -12.97 -1.89
C VAL A 120 -5.05 -11.49 -1.63
N PHE A 121 -4.98 -11.13 -0.35
CA PHE A 121 -4.70 -9.78 0.12
C PHE A 121 -3.37 -9.79 0.88
N ALA A 122 -2.51 -8.80 0.65
CA ALA A 122 -1.25 -8.68 1.37
C ALA A 122 -0.86 -7.21 1.59
N GLU A 123 -0.27 -6.93 2.74
CA GLU A 123 0.32 -5.64 3.07
C GLU A 123 1.84 -5.71 2.93
N VAL A 124 2.43 -4.58 2.52
CA VAL A 124 3.87 -4.46 2.33
C VAL A 124 4.47 -3.40 3.27
N LEU A 125 5.77 -3.49 3.56
CA LEU A 125 6.50 -2.50 4.38
C LEU A 125 6.53 -1.10 3.75
N SER A 126 6.60 -0.08 4.63
CA SER A 126 6.69 1.36 4.29
C SER A 126 8.09 1.86 3.95
N ASP A 127 9.11 1.01 4.03
CA ASP A 127 10.51 1.37 3.78
C ASP A 127 10.92 1.27 2.30
N GLY A 128 9.96 0.99 1.41
CA GLY A 128 10.20 0.83 -0.03
C GLY A 128 10.75 -0.54 -0.43
N SER A 129 11.01 -1.45 0.53
CA SER A 129 11.43 -2.83 0.23
C SER A 129 10.32 -3.69 -0.37
N LEU A 130 9.07 -3.27 -0.20
CA LEU A 130 7.86 -4.01 -0.58
C LEU A 130 7.79 -5.43 0.00
N VAL A 131 8.47 -5.69 1.11
CA VAL A 131 8.39 -6.96 1.85
C VAL A 131 7.00 -7.14 2.42
N ILE A 132 6.42 -8.32 2.24
CA ILE A 132 5.10 -8.66 2.79
C ILE A 132 5.19 -8.72 4.32
N THR A 133 4.32 -7.97 5.00
CA THR A 133 4.22 -7.97 6.48
C THR A 133 2.97 -8.68 6.97
N ASN A 134 1.92 -8.68 6.16
CA ASN A 134 0.65 -9.31 6.47
C ASN A 134 0.09 -9.94 5.21
N LYS A 135 -0.53 -11.09 5.36
CA LYS A 135 -1.08 -11.84 4.23
C LYS A 135 -2.35 -12.54 4.68
N ASP A 136 -3.41 -12.34 3.93
CA ASP A 136 -4.67 -13.03 4.10
C ASP A 136 -4.96 -13.88 2.84
N GLU A 137 -5.07 -15.18 3.07
CA GLU A 137 -5.34 -16.20 2.06
C GLU A 137 -6.60 -17.00 2.40
N THR A 138 -7.42 -16.51 3.34
CA THR A 138 -8.66 -17.18 3.74
C THR A 138 -9.65 -17.28 2.56
N LEU A 139 -9.51 -16.37 1.59
CA LEU A 139 -10.30 -16.33 0.36
C LEU A 139 -9.56 -16.90 -0.87
N ALA A 140 -8.51 -17.72 -0.68
CA ALA A 140 -7.77 -18.31 -1.80
C ALA A 140 -8.55 -19.39 -2.58
N ASN A 141 -9.65 -19.91 -2.03
CA ASN A 141 -10.56 -20.86 -2.70
C ASN A 141 -12.02 -20.53 -2.35
N VAL A 142 -12.65 -19.70 -3.19
CA VAL A 142 -13.99 -19.14 -2.94
C VAL A 142 -14.84 -19.18 -4.20
N LYS A 143 -16.09 -18.72 -4.08
CA LYS A 143 -16.91 -18.29 -5.21
C LYS A 143 -17.61 -17.01 -4.81
N LEU A 144 -17.19 -15.89 -5.38
CA LEU A 144 -17.75 -14.57 -5.10
C LEU A 144 -18.29 -13.97 -6.39
N ASP A 145 -19.53 -13.51 -6.35
CA ASP A 145 -20.19 -12.85 -7.46
C ASP A 145 -19.90 -11.34 -7.45
N ASP A 146 -20.25 -10.66 -8.55
CA ASP A 146 -20.23 -9.20 -8.61
C ASP A 146 -21.08 -8.57 -7.49
N GLY A 147 -20.58 -7.50 -6.88
CA GLY A 147 -21.20 -6.85 -5.74
C GLY A 147 -20.93 -7.50 -4.38
N ALA A 148 -20.23 -8.63 -4.30
CA ALA A 148 -19.83 -9.22 -3.02
C ALA A 148 -18.90 -8.26 -2.25
N VAL A 149 -19.05 -8.22 -0.92
CA VAL A 149 -18.19 -7.42 -0.04
C VAL A 149 -17.19 -8.33 0.66
N VAL A 150 -15.91 -7.96 0.64
CA VAL A 150 -14.80 -8.65 1.30
C VAL A 150 -14.10 -7.72 2.28
N GLU A 151 -13.64 -8.26 3.40
CA GLU A 151 -12.98 -7.50 4.47
C GLU A 151 -11.65 -8.15 4.88
N PHE A 152 -10.66 -7.32 5.18
CA PHE A 152 -9.34 -7.76 5.62
C PHE A 152 -8.84 -6.94 6.80
N ASP A 153 -8.19 -7.62 7.75
CA ASP A 153 -7.58 -7.00 8.92
C ASP A 153 -6.15 -6.56 8.62
N SER A 154 -5.85 -5.28 8.89
CA SER A 154 -4.49 -4.76 8.78
C SER A 154 -3.60 -5.23 9.93
N ILE A 155 -2.31 -5.38 9.68
CA ILE A 155 -1.29 -5.55 10.72
C ILE A 155 -1.28 -4.37 11.70
N SER A 156 -1.72 -3.19 11.26
CA SER A 156 -1.97 -2.01 12.09
C SER A 156 -2.96 -2.26 13.23
N LYS A 157 -3.77 -3.32 13.19
CA LYS A 157 -4.58 -3.72 14.35
C LYS A 157 -3.73 -4.12 15.55
N ARG A 158 -2.48 -4.56 15.34
CA ARG A 158 -1.56 -5.05 16.38
C ARG A 158 -0.75 -3.95 17.06
N LEU A 159 -0.88 -2.70 16.63
CA LEU A 159 -0.18 -1.55 17.24
C LEU A 159 -0.60 -1.38 18.70
N ASP A 160 0.39 -1.13 19.56
CA ASP A 160 0.18 -0.78 20.96
C ASP A 160 0.29 0.74 21.11
N LEU A 161 -0.81 1.37 21.52
CA LEU A 161 -0.90 2.82 21.68
C LEU A 161 -0.05 3.36 22.84
N ASN A 162 0.54 2.49 23.66
CA ASN A 162 1.44 2.87 24.74
C ASN A 162 2.92 2.75 24.37
N VAL A 163 3.23 2.30 23.15
CA VAL A 163 4.59 2.18 22.62
C VAL A 163 4.81 3.26 21.58
N ASP A 164 6.04 3.78 21.48
CA ASP A 164 6.40 4.75 20.45
C ASP A 164 6.25 4.09 19.06
N ILE A 165 5.64 4.81 18.13
CA ILE A 165 5.40 4.32 16.77
C ILE A 165 6.70 3.94 16.05
N ASN A 166 7.82 4.62 16.36
CA ASN A 166 9.13 4.32 15.79
C ASN A 166 9.63 2.92 16.18
N ASP A 167 9.17 2.39 17.32
CA ASP A 167 9.51 1.05 17.78
C ASP A 167 8.60 -0.02 17.15
N GLN A 168 7.58 0.39 16.38
CA GLN A 168 6.55 -0.50 15.82
C GLN A 168 6.33 -0.32 14.32
N LEU A 169 7.29 0.27 13.60
CA LEU A 169 7.20 0.53 12.15
C LEU A 169 6.92 -0.72 11.30
N SER A 170 7.31 -1.90 11.77
CA SER A 170 7.00 -3.18 11.11
C SER A 170 5.51 -3.53 11.10
N SER A 171 4.71 -2.88 11.95
CA SER A 171 3.25 -2.98 11.99
C SER A 171 2.57 -1.81 11.28
N VAL A 172 3.31 -0.99 10.54
CA VAL A 172 2.79 0.10 9.72
C VAL A 172 2.88 -0.30 8.24
N PRO A 173 1.75 -0.58 7.57
CA PRO A 173 1.70 -0.82 6.15
C PRO A 173 2.23 0.37 5.34
N GLY A 174 3.13 0.09 4.42
CA GLY A 174 3.53 0.98 3.33
C GLY A 174 2.61 0.96 2.14
N GLY A 175 1.79 -0.09 2.02
CA GLY A 175 0.88 -0.29 0.91
C GLY A 175 0.23 -1.65 0.98
N VAL A 176 -0.54 -1.95 -0.05
CA VAL A 176 -1.30 -3.20 -0.20
C VAL A 176 -1.15 -3.71 -1.61
N THR A 177 -1.02 -5.04 -1.75
CA THR A 177 -1.23 -5.73 -3.01
C THR A 177 -2.38 -6.73 -2.91
N MET A 178 -3.13 -6.88 -4.00
CA MET A 178 -4.20 -7.85 -4.12
C MET A 178 -4.08 -8.61 -5.43
N LEU A 179 -4.31 -9.92 -5.38
CA LEU A 179 -4.47 -10.78 -6.54
C LEU A 179 -5.88 -11.36 -6.50
N LEU A 180 -6.67 -11.09 -7.54
CA LEU A 180 -7.95 -11.75 -7.77
C LEU A 180 -7.81 -12.63 -8.99
N VAL A 181 -8.31 -13.86 -8.89
CA VAL A 181 -8.48 -14.77 -10.03
C VAL A 181 -9.97 -15.04 -10.18
N GLY A 182 -10.47 -14.81 -11.38
CA GLY A 182 -11.84 -15.10 -11.76
C GLY A 182 -11.93 -16.00 -12.98
N GLU A 183 -13.16 -16.37 -13.30
CA GLU A 183 -13.53 -17.11 -14.51
C GLU A 183 -14.39 -16.18 -15.37
N ASN A 184 -14.10 -16.07 -16.67
CA ASN A 184 -14.88 -15.27 -17.62
C ASN A 184 -16.14 -16.01 -18.11
N SER A 185 -16.91 -15.39 -19.01
CA SER A 185 -18.18 -15.95 -19.49
C SER A 185 -18.04 -17.26 -20.28
N ILE A 186 -16.84 -17.58 -20.76
CA ILE A 186 -16.53 -18.78 -21.54
C ILE A 186 -15.77 -19.85 -20.73
N GLY A 187 -15.57 -19.62 -19.43
CA GLY A 187 -14.97 -20.59 -18.51
C GLY A 187 -13.44 -20.50 -18.38
N GLU A 188 -12.81 -19.48 -18.97
CA GLU A 188 -11.36 -19.28 -18.89
C GLU A 188 -10.98 -18.47 -17.65
N LEU A 189 -9.77 -18.72 -17.15
CA LEU A 189 -9.25 -17.99 -16.00
C LEU A 189 -8.69 -16.64 -16.44
N VAL A 190 -9.06 -15.61 -15.70
CA VAL A 190 -8.55 -14.25 -15.83
C VAL A 190 -8.08 -13.79 -14.45
N LYS A 191 -6.98 -13.05 -14.38
CA LYS A 191 -6.46 -12.51 -13.12
C LYS A 191 -6.24 -11.02 -13.20
N THR A 192 -6.49 -10.34 -12.10
CA THR A 192 -6.08 -8.95 -11.90
C THR A 192 -5.12 -8.84 -10.73
N ARG A 193 -4.09 -8.03 -10.90
CA ARG A 193 -3.06 -7.74 -9.90
C ARG A 193 -3.13 -6.25 -9.61
N MET A 194 -3.26 -5.91 -8.34
CA MET A 194 -3.38 -4.52 -7.90
C MET A 194 -2.34 -4.25 -6.82
N LEU A 195 -1.79 -3.03 -6.84
CA LEU A 195 -0.92 -2.48 -5.82
C LEU A 195 -1.30 -1.02 -5.60
N TRP A 196 -1.29 -0.58 -4.37
CA TRP A 196 -1.21 0.83 -4.05
C TRP A 196 -0.26 1.04 -2.86
N LEU A 197 0.51 2.12 -2.93
CA LEU A 197 1.42 2.52 -1.85
C LEU A 197 0.94 3.82 -1.23
N TYR A 198 1.12 3.96 0.07
CA TYR A 198 0.84 5.18 0.80
C TYR A 198 2.00 6.17 0.65
N ASP A 199 1.70 7.47 0.61
CA ASP A 199 2.71 8.53 0.68
C ASP A 199 3.14 8.82 2.15
N ASN A 200 2.47 8.18 3.11
CA ASN A 200 2.63 8.36 4.55
C ASN A 200 2.35 9.79 5.05
N ASN A 201 1.58 10.57 4.28
CA ASN A 201 1.08 11.87 4.70
C ASN A 201 -0.30 11.74 5.39
N CYS A 202 -0.31 11.87 6.72
CA CYS A 202 -1.53 11.66 7.51
C CYS A 202 -2.46 12.86 7.61
N ASP A 203 -2.13 13.96 6.93
CA ASP A 203 -3.07 15.07 6.77
C ASP A 203 -4.21 14.71 5.79
N ALA A 204 -4.09 13.56 5.14
CA ALA A 204 -5.04 12.98 4.21
C ALA A 204 -5.60 11.65 4.73
N VAL A 205 -6.89 11.39 4.48
CA VAL A 205 -7.50 10.08 4.71
C VAL A 205 -7.43 9.30 3.39
N PRO A 206 -6.54 8.29 3.26
CA PRO A 206 -6.49 7.48 2.06
C PRO A 206 -7.70 6.54 2.00
N LEU A 207 -7.95 6.01 0.79
CA LEU A 207 -9.03 5.05 0.53
C LEU A 207 -10.40 5.56 0.99
N ALA A 208 -10.77 6.77 0.55
CA ALA A 208 -12.13 7.25 0.75
C ALA A 208 -13.14 6.30 0.09
N GLY A 209 -14.29 6.07 0.76
CA GLY A 209 -15.37 5.23 0.22
C GLY A 209 -15.80 5.68 -1.18
N GLY A 210 -15.97 4.72 -2.09
CA GLY A 210 -16.22 4.94 -3.52
C GLY A 210 -14.95 5.04 -4.39
N GLY A 211 -13.75 5.12 -3.80
CA GLY A 211 -12.50 4.93 -4.54
C GLY A 211 -12.45 3.56 -5.21
N ALA A 212 -11.83 3.45 -6.37
CA ALA A 212 -11.86 2.25 -7.19
C ALA A 212 -10.52 2.00 -7.88
N LEU A 213 -10.17 0.72 -7.98
CA LEU A 213 -8.97 0.24 -8.67
C LEU A 213 -9.28 -1.15 -9.23
N GLY A 214 -9.04 -1.37 -10.52
CA GLY A 214 -9.21 -2.70 -11.11
C GLY A 214 -10.63 -3.24 -10.92
N TRP A 215 -10.77 -4.35 -10.18
CA TRP A 215 -12.05 -5.02 -9.93
C TRP A 215 -12.64 -4.74 -8.54
N ILE A 216 -12.17 -3.70 -7.84
CA ILE A 216 -12.64 -3.38 -6.49
C ILE A 216 -13.09 -1.94 -6.37
N THR A 217 -14.06 -1.71 -5.49
CA THR A 217 -14.49 -0.39 -5.03
C THR A 217 -14.47 -0.36 -3.49
N VAL A 218 -13.86 0.67 -2.91
CA VAL A 218 -13.72 0.85 -1.46
C VAL A 218 -15.08 1.13 -0.81
N VAL A 219 -15.40 0.43 0.27
CA VAL A 219 -16.65 0.60 1.04
C VAL A 219 -16.42 1.57 2.20
N ARG A 220 -15.79 1.09 3.29
CA ARG A 220 -15.11 1.78 4.39
C ARG A 220 -14.91 0.82 5.55
#